data_AF-A0A2K1NV66-F1
#
_entry.id   AF-A0A2K1NV66-F1
#
_cell.length_a   1.000
_cell.length_b   1.000
_cell.length_c   1.000
_cell.angle_alpha   90.00
_cell.angle_beta   90.00
_cell.angle_gamma   90.00
#
_symmetry.space_group_name_H-M   'P 1'
#
loop_
_entity.id
_entity.type
_entity.pdbx_description
1 polymer ?
#
loop_
_entity_poly.entity_id
_entity_poly.type
_entity_poly.pdbx_seq_one_letter_code
_entity_poly.pdbx_strand_id
1 'polypeptide(L)'
;MDMSEYDKLNNYELSQVIKRLRTENQLDEAEKIGKRRLEQYTHESKNNDKSINFVKNQYSWVLYYKYFKNNPNFHVKYYKQLKELLEMYKDGTDKYSSYSRTVDLLVKNVKNSQISLDQKIYYLSLVNPDNLDNEIRPNEKNPEKKPLDSILASYVSYTAKLLHVKDLNRFLSFYEKTESKKPNFANSQNKYWHMSKYYHAKALRGDLEEAITWLKILRNELKNGIIDQYIAEALKKKDKKKALWYYIKSVKTDGNLNILYRSFWYISNLLRELGEVEDSKLFYFYFKKVMDKYGYKFTDNFVIQEFEKEVLNVSNKEVKKKIDKYFYELMPKEEGTIKIYFKDRGFGFITSKNNIEFYFKSNNFINLKDTSEIIAHKKITFLPEVKLNFDPKKNQEFSYFAEYVELINTKAEPNT
;
A
#
# COMPACT_ATOMS: atom_id res chain seq x y z
N MET A 1 -9.24 -15.24 49.34
CA MET A 1 -7.94 -15.83 48.96
C MET A 1 -7.01 -14.67 48.68
N ASP A 2 -5.86 -14.59 49.33
CA ASP A 2 -4.92 -13.50 49.08
C ASP A 2 -4.31 -13.66 47.66
N MET A 3 -3.97 -12.55 47.00
CA MET A 3 -3.41 -12.58 45.65
C MET A 3 -2.10 -13.39 45.58
N SER A 4 -1.36 -13.48 46.70
CA SER A 4 -0.16 -14.30 46.86
C SER A 4 -0.42 -15.81 46.81
N GLU A 5 -1.64 -16.26 47.09
CA GLU A 5 -2.02 -17.68 47.04
C GLU A 5 -2.28 -18.14 45.60
N TYR A 6 -2.79 -17.26 44.74
CA TYR A 6 -2.98 -17.54 43.32
C TYR A 6 -1.66 -17.67 42.56
N ASP A 7 -0.59 -17.00 43.01
CA ASP A 7 0.74 -17.09 42.39
C ASP A 7 1.35 -18.50 42.54
N LYS A 8 0.90 -19.29 43.52
CA LYS A 8 1.36 -20.66 43.77
C LYS A 8 0.71 -21.70 42.85
N LEU A 9 -0.38 -21.35 42.17
CA LEU A 9 -1.12 -22.26 41.30
C LEU A 9 -0.48 -22.37 39.92
N ASN A 10 -0.46 -23.58 39.36
CA ASN A 10 -0.04 -23.77 37.96
C ASN A 10 -1.08 -23.19 36.98
N ASN A 11 -0.71 -23.02 35.71
CA ASN A 11 -1.56 -22.37 34.72
C ASN A 11 -2.89 -23.12 34.46
N TYR A 12 -2.91 -24.44 34.59
CA TYR A 12 -4.14 -25.21 34.44
C TYR A 12 -5.08 -25.00 35.63
N GLU A 13 -4.59 -25.15 36.85
CA GLU A 13 -5.34 -24.91 38.09
C GLU A 13 -5.89 -23.49 38.14
N LEU A 14 -5.06 -22.49 37.84
CA LEU A 14 -5.48 -21.11 37.80
C LEU A 14 -6.56 -20.87 36.72
N SER A 15 -6.47 -21.54 35.58
CA SER A 15 -7.52 -21.45 34.56
C SER A 15 -8.86 -22.00 35.07
N GLN A 16 -8.88 -23.05 35.88
CA GLN A 16 -10.12 -23.57 36.48
C GLN A 16 -10.69 -22.59 37.50
N VAL A 17 -9.83 -21.91 38.27
CA VAL A 17 -10.25 -20.84 39.19
C VAL A 17 -10.88 -19.68 38.41
N ILE A 18 -10.22 -19.16 37.37
CA ILE A 18 -10.75 -18.08 36.53
C ILE A 18 -12.09 -18.50 35.88
N LYS A 19 -12.18 -19.75 35.41
CA LYS A 19 -13.42 -20.30 34.85
C LYS A 19 -14.54 -20.31 35.88
N ARG A 20 -14.28 -20.78 37.10
CA ARG A 20 -15.26 -20.84 38.20
C ARG A 20 -15.75 -19.44 38.57
N LEU A 21 -14.82 -18.50 38.81
CA LEU A 21 -15.15 -17.11 39.12
C LEU A 21 -16.01 -16.47 38.01
N ARG A 22 -15.67 -16.73 36.74
CA ARG A 22 -16.47 -16.28 35.60
C ARG A 22 -17.88 -16.88 35.62
N THR A 23 -18.03 -18.18 35.90
CA THR A 23 -19.36 -18.84 35.95
C THR A 23 -20.20 -18.38 37.13
N GLU A 24 -19.57 -17.98 38.23
CA GLU A 24 -20.20 -17.39 39.42
C GLU A 24 -20.43 -15.88 39.26
N ASN A 25 -20.18 -15.32 38.07
CA ASN A 25 -20.33 -13.90 37.73
C ASN A 25 -19.42 -12.95 38.54
N GLN A 26 -18.33 -13.46 39.12
CA GLN A 26 -17.29 -12.69 39.81
C GLN A 26 -16.24 -12.16 38.82
N LEU A 27 -16.69 -11.38 37.84
CA LEU A 27 -15.89 -10.98 36.68
C LEU A 27 -14.72 -10.02 37.00
N ASP A 28 -14.86 -9.16 38.02
CA ASP A 28 -13.80 -8.25 38.45
C ASP A 28 -12.59 -9.00 39.03
N GLU A 29 -12.86 -9.98 39.89
CA GLU A 29 -11.83 -10.82 40.49
C GLU A 29 -11.18 -11.72 39.43
N ALA A 30 -11.99 -12.31 38.55
CA ALA A 30 -11.49 -13.13 37.44
C ALA A 30 -10.58 -12.36 36.47
N GLU A 31 -10.91 -11.10 36.15
CA GLU A 31 -10.08 -10.24 35.31
C GLU A 31 -8.76 -9.91 36.00
N LYS A 32 -8.80 -9.49 37.28
CA LYS A 32 -7.62 -9.14 38.05
C LYS A 32 -6.60 -10.28 38.10
N ILE A 33 -7.08 -11.50 38.37
CA ILE A 33 -6.24 -12.70 38.45
C ILE A 33 -5.67 -13.06 37.07
N GLY A 34 -6.51 -13.13 36.04
CA GLY A 34 -6.09 -13.49 34.69
C GLY A 34 -5.06 -12.51 34.13
N LYS A 35 -5.32 -11.21 34.28
CA LYS A 35 -4.42 -10.15 33.81
C LYS A 35 -3.06 -10.19 34.49
N ARG A 36 -3.02 -10.31 35.82
CA ARG A 36 -1.77 -10.38 36.59
C ARG A 36 -0.89 -11.55 36.14
N ARG A 37 -1.49 -12.73 35.90
CA ARG A 37 -0.74 -13.91 35.43
C ARG A 37 -0.17 -13.69 34.04
N LEU A 38 -0.92 -13.05 33.13
CA LEU A 38 -0.42 -12.74 31.79
C LEU A 38 0.71 -11.70 31.80
N GLU A 39 0.64 -10.71 32.69
CA GLU A 39 1.70 -9.71 32.90
C GLU A 39 2.99 -10.35 33.42
N GLN A 40 2.91 -11.20 34.46
CA GLN A 40 4.05 -11.99 34.96
C GLN A 40 4.72 -12.79 33.83
N TYR A 41 3.90 -13.47 33.03
CA TYR A 41 4.39 -14.32 31.94
C TYR A 41 5.01 -13.51 30.77
N THR A 42 4.62 -12.25 30.59
CA THR A 42 5.17 -11.36 29.55
C THR A 42 6.56 -10.83 29.97
N HIS A 43 6.82 -10.67 31.27
CA HIS A 43 8.10 -10.20 31.79
C HIS A 43 9.16 -11.29 31.96
N GLU A 44 8.76 -12.56 32.05
CA GLU A 44 9.65 -13.70 32.29
C GLU A 44 10.10 -14.47 31.01
N SER A 45 9.76 -13.99 29.80
CA SER A 45 9.68 -14.84 28.60
C SER A 45 11.00 -15.49 28.11
N LYS A 46 11.16 -16.81 28.28
CA LYS A 46 11.90 -17.71 27.34
C LYS A 46 11.42 -19.17 27.27
N ASN A 47 10.48 -19.62 28.11
CA ASN A 47 9.97 -20.99 28.04
C ASN A 47 8.65 -21.07 27.27
N ASN A 48 8.65 -21.94 26.26
CA ASN A 48 7.55 -22.24 25.35
C ASN A 48 6.44 -23.07 26.04
N ASP A 49 6.09 -22.73 27.29
CA ASP A 49 5.08 -23.47 28.05
C ASP A 49 3.67 -23.15 27.51
N LYS A 50 3.15 -24.13 26.78
CA LYS A 50 1.84 -24.10 26.13
C LYS A 50 0.68 -24.04 27.14
N SER A 51 0.92 -24.33 28.42
CA SER A 51 -0.12 -24.34 29.45
C SER A 51 -0.69 -22.95 29.75
N ILE A 52 0.06 -21.87 29.47
CA ILE A 52 -0.45 -20.48 29.61
C ILE A 52 -1.65 -20.21 28.71
N ASN A 53 -1.84 -20.99 27.63
CA ASN A 53 -2.99 -20.87 26.74
C ASN A 53 -4.31 -21.18 27.45
N PHE A 54 -4.32 -22.02 28.49
CA PHE A 54 -5.51 -22.26 29.30
C PHE A 54 -5.95 -20.98 30.03
N VAL A 55 -4.99 -20.24 30.62
CA VAL A 55 -5.24 -18.95 31.29
C VAL A 55 -5.69 -17.91 30.28
N LYS A 56 -4.97 -17.76 29.14
CA LYS A 56 -5.34 -16.84 28.05
C LYS A 56 -6.77 -17.07 27.57
N ASN A 57 -7.19 -18.33 27.41
CA ASN A 57 -8.53 -18.65 26.96
C ASN A 57 -9.60 -18.26 27.99
N GLN A 58 -9.41 -18.61 29.27
CA GLN A 58 -10.41 -18.25 30.29
C GLN A 58 -10.48 -16.74 30.53
N TYR A 59 -9.34 -16.05 30.52
CA TYR A 59 -9.29 -14.60 30.62
C TYR A 59 -9.98 -13.90 29.44
N SER A 60 -9.80 -14.40 28.21
CA SER A 60 -10.46 -13.85 27.03
C SER A 60 -11.99 -13.98 27.10
N TRP A 61 -12.50 -15.06 27.68
CA TRP A 61 -13.92 -15.19 27.99
C TRP A 61 -14.38 -14.23 29.08
N VAL A 62 -13.56 -13.94 30.10
CA VAL A 62 -13.89 -12.91 31.10
C VAL A 62 -14.07 -11.55 30.43
N LEU A 63 -13.14 -11.14 29.56
CA LEU A 63 -13.24 -9.90 28.78
C LEU A 63 -14.53 -9.87 27.95
N TYR A 64 -14.86 -10.98 27.26
CA TYR A 64 -16.10 -11.10 26.50
C TYR A 64 -17.35 -10.91 27.37
N TYR A 65 -17.47 -11.66 28.47
CA TYR A 65 -18.66 -11.59 29.34
C TYR A 65 -18.82 -10.23 30.00
N LYS A 66 -17.72 -9.62 30.43
CA LYS A 66 -17.73 -8.35 31.15
C LYS A 66 -17.99 -7.15 30.25
N TYR A 67 -17.36 -7.11 29.07
CA TYR A 67 -17.34 -5.91 28.24
C TYR A 67 -18.22 -6.01 26.99
N PHE A 68 -18.44 -7.21 26.44
CA PHE A 68 -19.00 -7.35 25.10
C PHE A 68 -20.35 -8.09 25.04
N LYS A 69 -20.58 -9.12 25.87
CA LYS A 69 -21.77 -10.00 25.80
C LYS A 69 -23.10 -9.27 25.82
N ASN A 70 -23.24 -8.24 26.67
CA ASN A 70 -24.49 -7.50 26.89
C ASN A 70 -24.42 -6.03 26.45
N ASN A 71 -23.39 -5.64 25.69
CA ASN A 71 -23.21 -4.26 25.24
C ASN A 71 -23.52 -4.11 23.74
N PRO A 72 -24.77 -3.77 23.37
CA PRO A 72 -25.14 -3.56 21.96
C PRO A 72 -24.52 -2.28 21.38
N ASN A 73 -24.21 -1.28 22.21
CA ASN A 73 -23.62 -0.01 21.80
C ASN A 73 -22.13 -0.01 22.12
N PHE A 74 -21.34 -0.55 21.20
CA PHE A 74 -19.89 -0.58 21.26
C PHE A 74 -19.33 0.85 21.36
N HIS A 75 -18.99 1.29 22.57
CA HIS A 75 -18.39 2.61 22.79
C HIS A 75 -16.87 2.51 22.85
N VAL A 76 -16.20 3.59 22.42
CA VAL A 76 -14.74 3.85 22.54
C VAL A 76 -14.17 3.46 23.92
N LYS A 77 -15.00 3.48 24.98
CA LYS A 77 -14.64 3.13 26.35
C LYS A 77 -14.02 1.74 26.55
N TYR A 78 -14.25 0.78 25.66
CA TYR A 78 -13.72 -0.59 25.76
C TYR A 78 -12.63 -0.91 24.74
N TYR A 79 -12.02 0.12 24.13
CA TYR A 79 -10.99 -0.03 23.10
C TYR A 79 -9.77 -0.84 23.60
N LYS A 80 -9.32 -0.59 24.83
CA LYS A 80 -8.17 -1.28 25.42
C LYS A 80 -8.40 -2.80 25.47
N GLN A 81 -9.56 -3.21 25.96
CA GLN A 81 -9.94 -4.61 26.10
C GLN A 81 -10.17 -5.29 24.74
N LEU A 82 -10.70 -4.55 23.76
CA LEU A 82 -10.83 -5.06 22.39
C LEU A 82 -9.45 -5.37 21.80
N LYS A 83 -8.52 -4.40 21.89
CA LYS A 83 -7.16 -4.57 21.37
C LYS A 83 -6.46 -5.76 22.05
N GLU A 84 -6.60 -5.87 23.37
CA GLU A 84 -6.04 -6.96 24.16
C GLU A 84 -6.58 -8.33 23.73
N LEU A 85 -7.90 -8.44 23.51
CA LEU A 85 -8.55 -9.67 23.03
C LEU A 85 -8.11 -10.04 21.61
N LEU A 86 -7.93 -9.06 20.72
CA LEU A 86 -7.47 -9.29 19.35
C LEU A 86 -5.99 -9.67 19.27
N GLU A 87 -5.14 -9.12 20.14
CA GLU A 87 -3.72 -9.46 20.22
C GLU A 87 -3.48 -10.86 20.79
N MET A 88 -4.37 -11.37 21.64
CA MET A 88 -4.28 -12.71 22.22
C MET A 88 -4.47 -13.85 21.19
N TYR A 89 -5.14 -13.60 20.06
CA TYR A 89 -5.50 -14.62 19.06
C TYR A 89 -5.06 -14.23 17.65
N LYS A 90 -3.74 -14.03 17.47
CA LYS A 90 -3.17 -13.69 16.15
C LYS A 90 -3.41 -14.74 15.07
N ASP A 91 -3.52 -16.02 15.45
CA ASP A 91 -3.55 -17.15 14.50
C ASP A 91 -4.94 -17.77 14.26
N GLY A 92 -6.00 -17.24 14.90
CA GLY A 92 -7.39 -17.53 14.56
C GLY A 92 -7.76 -19.01 14.36
N THR A 93 -7.68 -19.84 15.41
CA THR A 93 -7.84 -21.30 15.25
C THR A 93 -9.09 -21.92 15.86
N ASP A 94 -10.10 -21.17 16.33
CA ASP A 94 -11.27 -21.85 16.92
C ASP A 94 -12.61 -21.14 16.73
N LYS A 95 -13.51 -21.78 15.97
CA LYS A 95 -14.87 -21.34 15.60
C LYS A 95 -15.76 -21.06 16.82
N TYR A 96 -15.41 -21.61 17.98
CA TYR A 96 -16.18 -21.50 19.22
C TYR A 96 -15.47 -20.72 20.33
N SER A 97 -14.46 -19.92 19.97
CA SER A 97 -13.71 -19.09 20.93
C SER A 97 -14.44 -17.80 21.31
N SER A 98 -14.03 -17.20 22.45
CA SER A 98 -14.40 -15.83 22.83
C SER A 98 -13.98 -14.81 21.77
N TYR A 99 -12.91 -15.10 21.02
CA TYR A 99 -12.45 -14.32 19.88
C TYR A 99 -13.50 -14.26 18.77
N SER A 100 -13.91 -15.42 18.23
CA SER A 100 -14.92 -15.48 17.16
C SER A 100 -16.22 -14.81 17.58
N ARG A 101 -16.68 -15.02 18.82
CA ARG A 101 -17.89 -14.36 19.34
C ARG A 101 -17.74 -12.84 19.47
N THR A 102 -16.58 -12.35 19.88
CA THR A 102 -16.29 -10.90 19.96
C THR A 102 -16.24 -10.28 18.57
N VAL A 103 -15.62 -10.97 17.61
CA VAL A 103 -15.58 -10.57 16.20
C VAL A 103 -16.98 -10.51 15.59
N ASP A 104 -17.82 -11.53 15.79
CA ASP A 104 -19.20 -11.56 15.31
C ASP A 104 -20.02 -10.39 15.85
N LEU A 105 -19.90 -10.10 17.15
CA LEU A 105 -20.56 -8.96 17.77
C LEU A 105 -20.03 -7.63 17.24
N LEU A 106 -18.72 -7.50 17.05
CA LEU A 106 -18.11 -6.29 16.51
C LEU A 106 -18.59 -6.02 15.08
N VAL A 107 -18.59 -7.04 14.21
CA VAL A 107 -19.08 -6.95 12.83
C VAL A 107 -20.57 -6.60 12.81
N LYS A 108 -21.39 -7.28 13.62
CA LYS A 108 -22.83 -7.00 13.74
C LYS A 108 -23.09 -5.58 14.22
N ASN A 109 -22.36 -5.10 15.22
CA ASN A 109 -22.53 -3.76 15.78
C ASN A 109 -22.04 -2.68 14.81
N VAL A 110 -20.90 -2.86 14.14
CA VAL A 110 -20.42 -1.91 13.11
C VAL A 110 -21.42 -1.79 11.95
N LYS A 111 -22.02 -2.92 11.51
CA LYS A 111 -23.06 -2.93 10.47
C LYS A 111 -24.34 -2.18 10.89
N ASN A 112 -24.73 -2.29 12.17
CA ASN A 112 -26.02 -1.79 12.65
C ASN A 112 -25.97 -0.45 13.41
N SER A 113 -24.79 0.07 13.73
CA SER A 113 -24.62 1.28 14.55
C SER A 113 -24.58 2.58 13.74
N GLN A 114 -24.90 3.69 14.42
CA GLN A 114 -24.83 5.06 13.90
C GLN A 114 -23.45 5.74 14.08
N ILE A 115 -22.41 4.99 14.43
CA ILE A 115 -21.05 5.55 14.59
C ILE A 115 -20.49 6.09 13.26
N SER A 116 -19.54 7.02 13.32
CA SER A 116 -18.98 7.67 12.11
C SER A 116 -18.24 6.70 11.21
N LEU A 117 -18.13 7.03 9.92
CA LEU A 117 -17.49 6.17 8.92
C LEU A 117 -16.05 5.81 9.29
N ASP A 118 -15.26 6.79 9.72
CA ASP A 118 -13.87 6.61 10.14
C ASP A 118 -13.74 5.65 11.32
N GLN A 119 -14.68 5.69 12.26
CA GLN A 119 -14.71 4.75 13.39
C GLN A 119 -15.03 3.33 12.91
N LYS A 120 -15.96 3.16 11.96
CA LYS A 120 -16.27 1.84 11.37
C LYS A 120 -15.03 1.25 10.68
N ILE A 121 -14.34 2.06 9.89
CA ILE A 121 -13.09 1.70 9.19
C ILE A 121 -12.05 1.20 10.19
N TYR A 122 -11.81 2.01 11.22
CA TYR A 122 -10.84 1.72 12.26
C TYR A 122 -11.13 0.39 12.95
N TYR A 123 -12.37 0.17 13.42
CA TYR A 123 -12.71 -1.05 14.15
C TYR A 123 -12.61 -2.34 13.32
N LEU A 124 -13.02 -2.30 12.04
CA LEU A 124 -12.93 -3.46 11.16
C LEU A 124 -11.49 -3.80 10.77
N SER A 125 -10.58 -2.82 10.75
CA SER A 125 -9.16 -3.06 10.52
C SER A 125 -8.50 -3.94 11.60
N LEU A 126 -9.09 -4.01 12.79
CA LEU A 126 -8.52 -4.75 13.92
C LEU A 126 -8.78 -6.28 13.84
N VAL A 127 -9.77 -6.73 13.04
CA VAL A 127 -10.23 -8.14 12.99
C VAL A 127 -9.47 -8.98 11.96
N ASN A 128 -9.09 -10.23 12.26
CA ASN A 128 -8.44 -11.12 11.30
C ASN A 128 -9.32 -11.29 10.03
N PRO A 129 -8.77 -11.06 8.81
CA PRO A 129 -9.51 -11.08 7.56
C PRO A 129 -10.36 -12.33 7.30
N ASP A 130 -9.89 -13.50 7.74
CA ASP A 130 -10.60 -14.78 7.49
C ASP A 130 -11.93 -14.87 8.24
N ASN A 131 -12.12 -14.02 9.26
CA ASN A 131 -13.34 -13.96 10.07
C ASN A 131 -14.29 -12.84 9.63
N LEU A 132 -13.90 -12.04 8.64
CA LEU A 132 -14.76 -11.00 8.04
C LEU A 132 -15.58 -11.54 6.86
N ASP A 133 -15.24 -12.73 6.35
CA ASP A 133 -15.94 -13.41 5.27
C ASP A 133 -17.24 -14.06 5.78
N ASN A 134 -18.21 -13.20 6.10
CA ASN A 134 -19.56 -13.61 6.41
C ASN A 134 -20.37 -13.66 5.10
N GLU A 135 -20.21 -14.71 4.30
CA GLU A 135 -21.30 -15.20 3.44
C GLU A 135 -22.45 -15.73 4.33
N ILE A 136 -23.05 -14.83 5.11
CA ILE A 136 -24.42 -15.00 5.55
C ILE A 136 -25.25 -14.74 4.30
N ARG A 137 -25.68 -15.81 3.65
CA ARG A 137 -26.70 -15.79 2.59
C ARG A 137 -27.87 -14.94 3.11
N PRO A 138 -28.18 -13.79 2.50
CA PRO A 138 -29.40 -13.10 2.83
C PRO A 138 -30.55 -13.95 2.28
N ASN A 139 -31.26 -14.64 3.15
CA ASN A 139 -32.64 -14.99 2.84
C ASN A 139 -33.37 -13.66 2.69
N GLU A 140 -33.67 -13.33 1.44
CA GLU A 140 -34.41 -12.16 1.03
C GLU A 140 -35.79 -12.18 1.68
N LYS A 141 -36.13 -11.08 2.36
CA LYS A 141 -37.43 -10.41 2.25
C LYS A 141 -37.28 -8.98 2.78
N ASN A 142 -37.54 -8.04 1.87
CA ASN A 142 -37.55 -6.57 1.99
C ASN A 142 -36.24 -5.81 1.72
N PRO A 143 -36.09 -5.17 0.54
CA PRO A 143 -35.04 -4.22 0.28
C PRO A 143 -35.49 -2.82 0.68
N GLU A 144 -35.26 -2.43 1.93
CA GLU A 144 -35.14 -1.01 2.24
C GLU A 144 -33.73 -0.55 1.85
N LYS A 145 -33.66 0.33 0.84
CA LYS A 145 -32.43 0.98 0.38
C LYS A 145 -31.81 1.79 1.53
N LYS A 146 -30.79 1.23 2.19
CA LYS A 146 -29.88 1.96 3.08
C LYS A 146 -28.67 2.50 2.31
N PRO A 147 -28.09 3.65 2.72
CA PRO A 147 -27.15 4.42 1.92
C PRO A 147 -25.80 3.70 1.76
N LEU A 148 -25.19 3.95 0.62
CA LEU A 148 -24.04 3.27 -0.01
C LEU A 148 -22.75 3.24 0.84
N ASP A 149 -22.64 4.01 1.93
CA ASP A 149 -21.36 4.39 2.55
C ASP A 149 -20.74 3.37 3.54
N SER A 150 -21.54 2.65 4.34
CA SER A 150 -20.97 1.81 5.43
C SER A 150 -20.27 0.53 4.95
N ILE A 151 -20.78 -0.06 3.86
CA ILE A 151 -20.27 -1.29 3.26
C ILE A 151 -18.97 -0.99 2.48
N LEU A 152 -18.93 0.13 1.78
CA LEU A 152 -17.76 0.58 1.02
C LEU A 152 -16.54 0.79 1.93
N ALA A 153 -16.71 1.51 3.03
CA ALA A 153 -15.67 1.73 4.01
C ALA A 153 -15.14 0.44 4.65
N SER A 154 -16.02 -0.53 4.91
CA SER A 154 -15.65 -1.86 5.41
C SER A 154 -14.72 -2.60 4.43
N TYR A 155 -15.01 -2.49 3.14
CA TYR A 155 -14.22 -3.09 2.07
C TYR A 155 -12.88 -2.38 1.82
N VAL A 156 -12.84 -1.05 1.89
CA VAL A 156 -11.58 -0.27 1.83
C VAL A 156 -10.64 -0.65 2.98
N SER A 157 -11.19 -0.84 4.17
CA SER A 157 -10.42 -1.25 5.36
C SER A 157 -9.87 -2.67 5.23
N TYR A 158 -10.68 -3.58 4.70
CA TYR A 158 -10.29 -4.97 4.48
C TYR A 158 -9.19 -5.12 3.42
N THR A 159 -9.35 -4.41 2.31
CA THR A 159 -8.35 -4.36 1.24
C THR A 159 -7.03 -3.75 1.72
N ALA A 160 -7.07 -2.68 2.52
CA ALA A 160 -5.88 -2.10 3.15
C ALA A 160 -5.18 -3.09 4.10
N LYS A 161 -5.95 -3.90 4.84
CA LYS A 161 -5.40 -4.93 5.72
C LYS A 161 -4.74 -6.08 4.97
N LEU A 162 -5.39 -6.63 3.94
CA LEU A 162 -4.81 -7.71 3.13
C LEU A 162 -3.50 -7.29 2.46
N LEU A 163 -3.42 -6.04 1.99
CA LEU A 163 -2.19 -5.44 1.50
C LEU A 163 -1.12 -5.31 2.60
N HIS A 164 -1.51 -4.90 3.81
CA HIS A 164 -0.58 -4.77 4.94
C HIS A 164 0.03 -6.12 5.35
N VAL A 165 -0.76 -7.20 5.39
CA VAL A 165 -0.28 -8.55 5.74
C VAL A 165 0.35 -9.29 4.55
N LYS A 166 0.47 -8.63 3.39
CA LYS A 166 1.04 -9.17 2.14
C LYS A 166 0.34 -10.44 1.63
N ASP A 167 -0.93 -10.65 1.97
CA ASP A 167 -1.73 -11.76 1.45
C ASP A 167 -2.33 -11.37 0.09
N LEU A 168 -1.47 -11.37 -0.94
CA LEU A 168 -1.80 -10.89 -2.28
C LEU A 168 -2.92 -11.72 -2.93
N ASN A 169 -2.93 -13.04 -2.71
CA ASN A 169 -3.91 -13.93 -3.34
C ASN A 169 -5.32 -13.68 -2.81
N ARG A 170 -5.48 -13.56 -1.49
CA ARG A 170 -6.77 -13.22 -0.91
C ARG A 170 -7.21 -11.82 -1.28
N PHE A 171 -6.28 -10.85 -1.34
CA PHE A 171 -6.58 -9.50 -1.79
C PHE A 171 -7.16 -9.49 -3.21
N LEU A 172 -6.50 -10.15 -4.15
CA LEU A 172 -6.92 -10.19 -5.55
C LEU A 172 -8.27 -10.89 -5.72
N SER A 173 -8.44 -12.08 -5.14
CA SER A 173 -9.71 -12.82 -5.21
C SER A 173 -10.86 -12.02 -4.60
N PHE A 174 -10.62 -11.33 -3.48
CA PHE A 174 -11.61 -10.48 -2.86
C PHE A 174 -12.00 -9.28 -3.73
N TYR A 175 -11.01 -8.62 -4.34
CA TYR A 175 -11.23 -7.48 -5.22
C TYR A 175 -12.10 -7.88 -6.42
N GLU A 176 -11.74 -8.95 -7.12
CA GLU A 176 -12.45 -9.48 -8.30
C GLU A 176 -13.91 -9.89 -7.98
N LYS A 177 -14.10 -10.58 -6.85
CA LYS A 177 -15.45 -10.94 -6.36
C LYS A 177 -16.28 -9.72 -6.00
N THR A 178 -15.66 -8.66 -5.49
CA THR A 178 -16.38 -7.45 -5.08
C THR A 178 -16.74 -6.58 -6.27
N GLU A 179 -15.82 -6.40 -7.21
CA GLU A 179 -16.03 -5.63 -8.44
C GLU A 179 -17.15 -6.24 -9.30
N SER A 180 -17.17 -7.57 -9.47
CA SER A 180 -18.23 -8.28 -10.21
C SER A 180 -19.62 -8.11 -9.57
N LYS A 181 -19.71 -8.17 -8.23
CA LYS A 181 -20.98 -8.01 -7.50
C LYS A 181 -21.43 -6.54 -7.40
N LYS A 182 -20.49 -5.60 -7.46
CA LYS A 182 -20.74 -4.16 -7.34
C LYS A 182 -19.80 -3.38 -8.28
N PRO A 183 -20.16 -3.17 -9.56
CA PRO A 183 -19.30 -2.49 -10.52
C PRO A 183 -18.97 -1.04 -10.14
N ASN A 184 -19.85 -0.39 -9.38
CA ASN A 184 -19.66 0.96 -8.82
C ASN A 184 -19.06 0.95 -7.40
N PHE A 185 -18.49 -0.19 -6.97
CA PHE A 185 -17.80 -0.35 -5.70
C PHE A 185 -16.74 0.72 -5.52
N ALA A 186 -16.01 1.03 -6.57
CA ALA A 186 -15.12 2.18 -6.58
C ALA A 186 -15.91 3.38 -7.16
N ASN A 187 -16.34 4.30 -6.30
CA ASN A 187 -16.94 5.55 -6.78
C ASN A 187 -15.97 6.26 -7.74
N SER A 188 -16.46 7.14 -8.61
CA SER A 188 -15.60 7.81 -9.60
C SER A 188 -14.39 8.55 -9.00
N GLN A 189 -14.50 8.98 -7.74
CA GLN A 189 -13.43 9.70 -7.02
C GLN A 189 -12.29 8.77 -6.55
N ASN A 190 -12.57 7.53 -6.15
CA ASN A 190 -11.59 6.60 -5.57
C ASN A 190 -11.29 5.40 -6.48
N LYS A 191 -11.97 5.28 -7.63
CA LYS A 191 -11.78 4.19 -8.60
C LYS A 191 -10.33 3.95 -8.97
N TYR A 192 -9.65 4.99 -9.39
CA TYR A 192 -8.27 4.86 -9.85
C TYR A 192 -7.30 4.51 -8.70
N TRP A 193 -7.60 4.95 -7.47
CA TRP A 193 -6.82 4.56 -6.30
C TRP A 193 -6.93 3.06 -6.04
N HIS A 194 -8.16 2.52 -6.03
CA HIS A 194 -8.41 1.09 -5.84
C HIS A 194 -7.79 0.24 -6.96
N MET A 195 -7.97 0.65 -8.22
CA MET A 195 -7.35 -0.01 -9.36
C MET A 195 -5.81 -0.01 -9.25
N SER A 196 -5.20 1.08 -8.76
CA SER A 196 -3.75 1.13 -8.60
C SER A 196 -3.23 0.11 -7.60
N LYS A 197 -3.98 -0.14 -6.52
CA LYS A 197 -3.66 -1.17 -5.53
C LYS A 197 -3.85 -2.58 -6.08
N TYR A 198 -4.94 -2.80 -6.83
CA TYR A 198 -5.22 -4.05 -7.52
C TYR A 198 -4.09 -4.45 -8.47
N TYR A 199 -3.72 -3.57 -9.39
CA TYR A 199 -2.66 -3.85 -10.35
C TYR A 199 -1.29 -3.92 -9.69
N HIS A 200 -1.02 -3.15 -8.64
CA HIS A 200 0.20 -3.35 -7.87
C HIS A 200 0.29 -4.77 -7.29
N ALA A 201 -0.79 -5.28 -6.69
CA ALA A 201 -0.81 -6.63 -6.14
C ALA A 201 -0.69 -7.70 -7.24
N LYS A 202 -1.34 -7.53 -8.40
CA LYS A 202 -1.15 -8.41 -9.57
C LYS A 202 0.31 -8.46 -9.99
N ALA A 203 0.97 -7.29 -10.08
CA ALA A 203 2.38 -7.20 -10.44
C ALA A 203 3.27 -7.93 -9.42
N LEU A 204 3.02 -7.75 -8.12
CA LEU A 204 3.75 -8.44 -7.06
C LEU A 204 3.50 -9.97 -7.04
N ARG A 205 2.33 -10.43 -7.49
CA ARG A 205 2.01 -11.86 -7.67
C ARG A 205 2.75 -12.49 -8.86
N GLY A 206 3.10 -11.69 -9.87
CA GLY A 206 3.83 -12.13 -11.07
C GLY A 206 3.16 -11.78 -12.40
N ASP A 207 1.95 -11.22 -12.38
CA ASP A 207 1.20 -10.83 -13.59
C ASP A 207 1.70 -9.47 -14.12
N LEU A 208 2.98 -9.44 -14.51
CA LEU A 208 3.77 -8.21 -14.60
C LEU A 208 3.36 -7.29 -15.76
N GLU A 209 3.17 -7.83 -16.96
CA GLU A 209 3.00 -7.02 -18.18
C GLU A 209 1.67 -6.26 -18.20
N GLU A 210 0.57 -6.97 -17.96
CA GLU A 210 -0.77 -6.38 -17.84
C GLU A 210 -0.78 -5.35 -16.70
N ALA A 211 -0.26 -5.72 -15.54
CA ALA A 211 -0.29 -4.86 -14.37
C ALA A 211 0.52 -3.57 -14.56
N ILE A 212 1.73 -3.63 -15.11
CA ILE A 212 2.53 -2.43 -15.40
C ILE A 212 1.81 -1.54 -16.42
N THR A 213 1.19 -2.12 -17.44
CA THR A 213 0.43 -1.36 -18.45
C THR A 213 -0.68 -0.56 -17.80
N TRP A 214 -1.50 -1.20 -16.96
CA TRP A 214 -2.55 -0.51 -16.21
C TRP A 214 -2.02 0.51 -15.20
N LEU A 215 -0.93 0.22 -14.50
CA LEU A 215 -0.32 1.19 -13.58
C LEU A 215 0.15 2.44 -14.33
N LYS A 216 0.74 2.31 -15.53
CA LYS A 216 1.11 3.48 -16.37
C LYS A 216 -0.11 4.31 -16.76
N ILE A 217 -1.20 3.65 -17.18
CA ILE A 217 -2.46 4.32 -17.51
C ILE A 217 -2.97 5.10 -16.28
N LEU A 218 -3.06 4.44 -15.13
CA LEU A 218 -3.51 5.07 -13.88
C LEU A 218 -2.60 6.21 -13.43
N ARG A 219 -1.29 6.11 -13.66
CA ARG A 219 -0.31 7.17 -13.37
C ARG A 219 -0.59 8.43 -14.16
N ASN A 220 -0.97 8.29 -15.43
CA ASN A 220 -1.28 9.41 -16.31
C ASN A 220 -2.61 10.09 -15.95
N GLU A 221 -3.60 9.31 -15.49
CA GLU A 221 -4.89 9.84 -15.00
C GLU A 221 -4.76 10.55 -13.66
N LEU A 222 -4.16 9.88 -12.66
CA LEU A 222 -4.13 10.40 -11.28
C LEU A 222 -3.03 11.43 -11.03
N LYS A 223 -2.05 11.51 -11.93
CA LYS A 223 -0.83 12.30 -11.77
C LYS A 223 -0.07 12.05 -10.45
N ASN A 224 -0.21 10.86 -9.85
CA ASN A 224 0.27 10.53 -8.51
C ASN A 224 1.59 9.73 -8.55
N GLY A 225 2.66 10.27 -7.97
CA GLY A 225 3.99 9.66 -7.93
C GLY A 225 4.08 8.34 -7.15
N ILE A 226 3.13 8.03 -6.27
CA ILE A 226 3.09 6.71 -5.60
C ILE A 226 2.95 5.58 -6.62
N ILE A 227 2.24 5.82 -7.74
CA ILE A 227 2.04 4.79 -8.76
C ILE A 227 3.36 4.45 -9.46
N ASP A 228 4.27 5.43 -9.63
CA ASP A 228 5.62 5.16 -10.10
C ASP A 228 6.39 4.26 -9.13
N GLN A 229 6.19 4.40 -7.81
CA GLN A 229 6.78 3.48 -6.83
C GLN A 229 6.24 2.04 -7.00
N TYR A 230 4.95 1.85 -7.28
CA TYR A 230 4.40 0.51 -7.54
C TYR A 230 5.00 -0.14 -8.77
N ILE A 231 5.18 0.65 -9.85
CA ILE A 231 5.84 0.16 -11.06
C ILE A 231 7.30 -0.20 -10.77
N ALA A 232 8.00 0.62 -9.98
CA ALA A 232 9.37 0.36 -9.57
C ALA A 232 9.50 -0.92 -8.72
N GLU A 233 8.62 -1.11 -7.72
CA GLU A 233 8.59 -2.30 -6.86
C GLU A 233 8.37 -3.57 -7.68
N ALA A 234 7.44 -3.53 -8.64
CA ALA A 234 7.18 -4.63 -9.57
C ALA A 234 8.39 -4.97 -10.46
N LEU A 235 9.11 -3.95 -10.94
CA LEU A 235 10.27 -4.12 -11.82
C LEU A 235 11.55 -4.49 -11.07
N LYS A 236 11.66 -4.22 -9.77
CA LYS A 236 12.91 -4.31 -9.00
C LYS A 236 13.67 -5.62 -9.20
N LYS A 237 12.96 -6.76 -9.28
CA LYS A 237 13.58 -8.08 -9.47
C LYS A 237 13.99 -8.39 -10.91
N LYS A 238 13.33 -7.77 -11.90
CA LYS A 238 13.53 -8.04 -13.33
C LYS A 238 14.53 -7.07 -13.96
N ASP A 239 14.46 -5.79 -13.60
CA ASP A 239 15.28 -4.73 -14.17
C ASP A 239 15.50 -3.62 -13.13
N LYS A 240 16.65 -3.68 -12.46
CA LYS A 240 17.03 -2.73 -11.41
C LYS A 240 17.19 -1.30 -11.94
N LYS A 241 17.70 -1.12 -13.16
CA LYS A 241 17.92 0.21 -13.75
C LYS A 241 16.59 0.88 -14.06
N LYS A 242 15.65 0.12 -14.64
CA LYS A 242 14.30 0.62 -14.92
C LYS A 242 13.51 0.89 -13.64
N ALA A 243 13.64 0.02 -12.62
CA ALA A 243 13.06 0.27 -11.31
C ALA A 243 13.61 1.56 -10.66
N LEU A 244 14.93 1.77 -10.70
CA LEU A 244 15.58 2.99 -10.22
C LEU A 244 15.01 4.22 -10.93
N TRP A 245 14.87 4.17 -12.26
CA TRP A 245 14.29 5.28 -13.02
C TRP A 245 12.86 5.62 -12.56
N TYR A 246 12.00 4.63 -12.29
CA TYR A 246 10.65 4.90 -11.80
C TYR A 246 10.64 5.51 -10.38
N TYR A 247 11.50 5.06 -9.48
CA TYR A 247 11.64 5.74 -8.18
C TYR A 247 12.11 7.19 -8.34
N ILE A 248 13.04 7.47 -9.26
CA ILE A 248 13.48 8.84 -9.57
C ILE A 248 12.34 9.67 -10.19
N LYS A 249 11.60 9.09 -11.16
CA LYS A 249 10.41 9.71 -11.77
C LYS A 249 9.39 10.12 -10.72
N SER A 250 9.15 9.26 -9.72
CA SER A 250 8.19 9.53 -8.65
C SER A 250 8.45 10.87 -7.96
N VAL A 251 9.68 11.12 -7.51
CA VAL A 251 10.05 12.34 -6.77
C VAL A 251 10.35 13.54 -7.67
N LYS A 252 10.70 13.31 -8.94
CA LYS A 252 10.94 14.38 -9.91
C LYS A 252 9.64 15.01 -10.41
N THR A 253 8.65 14.17 -10.69
CA THR A 253 7.39 14.58 -11.33
C THR A 253 6.30 14.90 -10.32
N ASP A 254 6.37 14.31 -9.12
CA ASP A 254 5.47 14.61 -8.01
C ASP A 254 6.32 15.18 -6.86
N GLY A 255 6.12 16.47 -6.57
CA GLY A 255 6.88 17.20 -5.57
C GLY A 255 6.44 16.93 -4.13
N ASN A 256 5.51 15.99 -3.91
CA ASN A 256 4.92 15.75 -2.60
C ASN A 256 5.81 14.88 -1.70
N LEU A 257 6.89 15.48 -1.19
CA LEU A 257 7.93 14.78 -0.44
C LEU A 257 7.44 14.19 0.90
N ASN A 258 6.33 14.68 1.48
CA ASN A 258 5.77 14.09 2.72
C ASN A 258 5.26 12.65 2.50
N ILE A 259 4.83 12.32 1.28
CA ILE A 259 4.33 11.01 0.89
C ILE A 259 5.47 10.22 0.25
N LEU A 260 6.27 10.87 -0.59
CA LEU A 260 7.26 10.21 -1.45
C LEU A 260 8.64 10.06 -0.81
N TYR A 261 8.83 10.46 0.45
CA TYR A 261 10.11 10.36 1.14
C TYR A 261 10.77 8.97 1.03
N ARG A 262 9.97 7.90 1.08
CA ARG A 262 10.46 6.51 0.94
C ARG A 262 11.16 6.23 -0.39
N SER A 263 10.81 6.96 -1.46
CA SER A 263 11.51 6.84 -2.75
C SER A 263 13.01 7.10 -2.60
N PHE A 264 13.44 8.03 -1.75
CA PHE A 264 14.87 8.31 -1.54
C PHE A 264 15.61 7.13 -0.92
N TRP A 265 14.96 6.41 0.01
CA TRP A 265 15.51 5.18 0.57
C TRP A 265 15.60 4.06 -0.47
N TYR A 266 14.58 3.91 -1.32
CA TYR A 266 14.61 2.92 -2.41
C TYR A 266 15.67 3.25 -3.47
N ILE A 267 15.81 4.53 -3.84
CA ILE A 267 16.85 5.03 -4.74
C ILE A 267 18.23 4.70 -4.17
N SER A 268 18.47 5.03 -2.90
CA SER A 268 19.73 4.73 -2.21
C SER A 268 20.07 3.25 -2.28
N ASN A 269 19.14 2.37 -1.88
CA ASN A 269 19.38 0.92 -1.93
C ASN A 269 19.70 0.41 -3.33
N LEU A 270 18.97 0.87 -4.36
CA LEU A 270 19.22 0.43 -5.73
C LEU A 270 20.55 0.95 -6.27
N LEU A 271 20.92 2.20 -6.00
CA LEU A 271 22.22 2.75 -6.37
C LEU A 271 23.36 1.95 -5.74
N ARG A 272 23.23 1.61 -4.44
CA ARG A 272 24.19 0.72 -3.77
C ARG A 272 24.27 -0.64 -4.43
N GLU A 273 23.13 -1.28 -4.71
CA GLU A 273 23.07 -2.57 -5.40
C GLU A 273 23.67 -2.52 -6.82
N LEU A 274 23.75 -1.33 -7.43
CA LEU A 274 24.33 -1.07 -8.75
C LEU A 274 25.81 -0.62 -8.68
N GLY A 275 26.39 -0.48 -7.48
CA GLY A 275 27.78 -0.05 -7.28
C GLY A 275 27.99 1.47 -7.14
N GLU A 276 26.92 2.26 -7.22
CA GLU A 276 26.95 3.73 -7.10
C GLU A 276 26.91 4.17 -5.62
N VAL A 277 27.93 3.78 -4.85
CA VAL A 277 27.94 3.89 -3.38
C VAL A 277 27.84 5.35 -2.88
N GLU A 278 28.59 6.27 -3.47
CA GLU A 278 28.59 7.68 -3.05
C GLU A 278 27.23 8.35 -3.31
N ASP A 279 26.62 8.09 -4.46
CA ASP A 279 25.29 8.60 -4.76
C ASP A 279 24.23 7.93 -3.86
N SER A 280 24.39 6.65 -3.54
CA SER A 280 23.57 5.97 -2.56
C SER A 280 23.60 6.66 -1.19
N LYS A 281 24.78 7.03 -0.69
CA LYS A 281 24.93 7.77 0.58
C LYS A 281 24.20 9.10 0.53
N LEU A 282 24.40 9.88 -0.53
CA LEU A 282 23.72 11.16 -0.72
C LEU A 282 22.20 11.04 -0.58
N PHE A 283 21.59 10.07 -1.26
CA PHE A 283 20.14 9.84 -1.19
C PHE A 283 19.67 9.30 0.16
N TYR A 284 20.49 8.49 0.85
CA TYR A 284 20.18 7.98 2.19
C TYR A 284 20.12 9.10 3.24
N PHE A 285 21.13 9.97 3.25
CA PHE A 285 21.16 11.11 4.17
C PHE A 285 20.08 12.14 3.82
N TYR A 286 19.75 12.28 2.53
CA TYR A 286 18.58 13.09 2.13
C TYR A 286 17.27 12.50 2.65
N PHE A 287 17.09 11.17 2.59
CA PHE A 287 15.94 10.49 3.16
C PHE A 287 15.78 10.77 4.67
N LYS A 288 16.87 10.65 5.45
CA LYS A 288 16.88 10.99 6.89
C LYS A 288 16.44 12.45 7.12
N LYS A 289 17.05 13.39 6.39
CA LYS A 289 16.69 14.82 6.45
C LYS A 289 15.21 15.09 6.13
N VAL A 290 14.65 14.41 5.15
CA VAL A 290 13.22 14.54 4.80
C VAL A 290 12.33 13.95 5.90
N MET A 291 12.69 12.80 6.48
CA MET A 291 11.96 12.22 7.61
C MET A 291 11.92 13.14 8.81
N ASP A 292 13.07 13.72 9.19
CA ASP A 292 13.17 14.65 10.31
C ASP A 292 12.31 15.89 10.08
N LYS A 293 12.37 16.47 8.87
CA LYS A 293 11.56 17.62 8.48
C LYS A 293 10.05 17.40 8.68
N TYR A 294 9.56 16.19 8.45
CA TYR A 294 8.14 15.85 8.56
C TYR A 294 7.79 15.08 9.85
N GLY A 295 8.73 14.91 10.78
CA GLY A 295 8.49 14.26 12.08
C GLY A 295 8.20 12.76 12.00
N TYR A 296 8.68 12.07 10.96
CA TYR A 296 8.50 10.62 10.84
C TYR A 296 9.52 9.86 11.70
N LYS A 297 9.09 8.77 12.36
CA LYS A 297 9.99 7.91 13.15
C LYS A 297 10.83 7.01 12.25
N PHE A 298 12.14 7.07 12.44
CA PHE A 298 13.08 6.12 11.84
C PHE A 298 12.92 4.74 12.50
N THR A 299 12.87 3.68 11.71
CA THR A 299 12.69 2.30 12.19
C THR A 299 13.77 1.41 11.58
N ASP A 300 14.08 0.28 12.22
CA ASP A 300 15.17 -0.63 11.81
C ASP A 300 15.05 -1.10 10.35
N ASN A 301 13.83 -1.17 9.82
CA ASN A 301 13.57 -1.53 8.42
C ASN A 301 14.18 -0.57 7.38
N PHE A 302 14.59 0.63 7.80
CA PHE A 302 15.22 1.62 6.92
C PHE A 302 16.73 1.77 7.14
N VAL A 303 17.33 1.00 8.04
CA VAL A 303 18.77 1.08 8.34
C VAL A 303 19.59 0.52 7.18
N ILE A 304 20.59 1.29 6.74
CA ILE A 304 21.70 0.79 5.93
C ILE A 304 22.92 0.79 6.84
N GLN A 305 23.27 -0.37 7.40
CA GLN A 305 24.26 -0.50 8.49
C GLN A 305 25.61 0.15 8.15
N GLU A 306 26.04 0.07 6.89
CA GLU A 306 27.27 0.66 6.38
C GLU A 306 27.33 2.19 6.57
N PHE A 307 26.17 2.87 6.57
CA PHE A 307 26.09 4.33 6.61
C PHE A 307 25.75 4.89 8.00
N GLU A 308 25.47 4.04 8.99
CA GLU A 308 24.94 4.49 10.30
C GLU A 308 25.95 5.32 11.12
N LYS A 309 27.25 5.10 10.93
CA LYS A 309 28.30 5.84 11.65
C LYS A 309 28.72 7.13 10.97
N GLU A 310 28.19 7.40 9.78
CA GLU A 310 28.57 8.55 8.98
C GLU A 310 27.64 9.75 9.26
N VAL A 311 28.17 10.96 9.14
CA VAL A 311 27.40 12.20 9.21
C VAL A 311 27.67 12.98 7.93
N LEU A 312 26.66 13.12 7.08
CA LEU A 312 26.74 13.88 5.84
C LEU A 312 25.72 15.00 5.83
N ASN A 313 26.18 16.23 5.61
CA ASN A 313 25.28 17.36 5.40
C ASN A 313 24.89 17.44 3.92
N VAL A 314 23.62 17.16 3.61
CA VAL A 314 23.16 17.02 2.22
C VAL A 314 22.55 18.30 1.68
N SER A 315 23.07 18.75 0.52
CA SER A 315 22.54 19.88 -0.25
C SER A 315 21.36 19.49 -1.13
N ASN A 316 20.25 20.24 -1.03
CA ASN A 316 19.08 20.02 -1.89
C ASN A 316 19.40 20.21 -3.38
N LYS A 317 20.34 21.13 -3.70
CA LYS A 317 20.74 21.42 -5.08
C LYS A 317 21.49 20.24 -5.69
N GLU A 318 22.33 19.59 -4.90
CA GLU A 318 23.09 18.41 -5.33
C GLU A 318 22.16 17.21 -5.58
N VAL A 319 21.24 16.94 -4.64
CA VAL A 319 20.23 15.89 -4.82
C VAL A 319 19.39 16.14 -6.07
N LYS A 320 18.95 17.38 -6.31
CA LYS A 320 18.21 17.72 -7.54
C LYS A 320 19.05 17.45 -8.80
N LYS A 321 20.33 17.83 -8.80
CA LYS A 321 21.24 17.55 -9.93
C LYS A 321 21.38 16.05 -10.19
N LYS A 322 21.47 15.23 -9.14
CA LYS A 322 21.55 13.76 -9.26
C LYS A 322 20.23 13.15 -9.73
N ILE A 323 19.09 13.63 -9.23
CA ILE A 323 17.76 13.25 -9.74
C ILE A 323 17.67 13.54 -11.24
N ASP A 324 18.06 14.73 -11.67
CA ASP A 324 18.04 15.10 -13.10
C ASP A 324 18.97 14.21 -13.93
N LYS A 325 20.20 13.95 -13.45
CA LYS A 325 21.15 13.03 -14.08
C LYS A 325 20.51 11.66 -14.31
N TYR A 326 20.09 10.99 -13.23
CA TYR A 326 19.55 9.63 -13.31
C TYR A 326 18.23 9.56 -14.08
N PHE A 327 17.41 10.62 -14.01
CA PHE A 327 16.16 10.67 -14.76
C PHE A 327 16.39 10.62 -16.27
N TYR A 328 17.33 11.39 -16.79
CA TYR A 328 17.59 11.42 -18.24
C TYR A 328 18.48 10.26 -18.70
N GLU A 329 19.46 9.86 -17.89
CA GLU A 329 20.40 8.78 -18.23
C GLU A 329 19.70 7.41 -18.29
N LEU A 330 18.78 7.13 -17.35
CA LEU A 330 18.10 5.84 -17.23
C LEU A 330 16.71 5.84 -17.86
N MET A 331 16.32 6.92 -18.55
CA MET A 331 15.01 7.05 -19.17
C MET A 331 14.78 5.91 -20.18
N PRO A 332 13.65 5.18 -20.11
CA PRO A 332 13.27 4.25 -21.15
C PRO A 332 13.03 5.02 -22.46
N LYS A 333 13.94 4.86 -23.42
CA LYS A 333 13.85 5.50 -24.74
C LYS A 333 13.35 4.50 -25.78
N GLU A 334 12.44 4.95 -26.63
CA GLU A 334 12.08 4.30 -27.88
C GLU A 334 12.59 5.15 -29.05
N GLU A 335 13.01 4.49 -30.12
CA GLU A 335 13.43 5.14 -31.37
C GLU A 335 12.25 5.22 -32.34
N GLY A 336 12.17 6.33 -33.07
CA GLY A 336 11.19 6.52 -34.13
C GLY A 336 11.61 7.59 -35.12
N THR A 337 10.72 7.86 -36.07
CA THR A 337 10.87 8.91 -37.06
C THR A 337 9.68 9.85 -37.03
N ILE A 338 9.94 11.15 -37.17
CA ILE A 338 8.86 12.14 -37.30
C ILE A 338 8.11 11.86 -38.60
N LYS A 339 6.83 11.50 -38.52
CA LYS A 339 5.96 11.32 -39.69
C LYS A 339 5.58 12.66 -40.28
N ILE A 340 5.08 13.55 -39.43
CA ILE A 340 4.63 14.89 -39.81
C ILE A 340 4.75 15.84 -38.61
N TYR A 341 5.05 17.10 -38.88
CA TYR A 341 5.06 18.17 -37.89
C TYR A 341 4.33 19.40 -38.42
N PHE A 342 3.30 19.82 -37.69
CA PHE A 342 2.50 21.00 -37.99
C PHE A 342 3.10 22.20 -37.27
N LYS A 343 4.07 22.87 -37.91
CA LYS A 343 4.84 23.97 -37.30
C LYS A 343 3.96 25.07 -36.72
N ASP A 344 2.92 25.50 -37.44
CA ASP A 344 2.01 26.56 -37.01
C ASP A 344 1.17 26.19 -35.78
N ARG A 345 0.97 24.88 -35.55
CA ARG A 345 0.16 24.37 -34.43
C ARG A 345 1.02 23.80 -33.30
N GLY A 346 2.34 23.70 -33.49
CA GLY A 346 3.29 23.20 -32.49
C GLY A 346 3.08 21.74 -32.09
N PHE A 347 2.61 20.87 -33.00
CA PHE A 347 2.46 19.44 -32.71
C PHE A 347 2.78 18.55 -33.92
N GLY A 348 3.02 17.27 -33.69
CA GLY A 348 3.27 16.29 -34.74
C GLY A 348 3.00 14.86 -34.33
N PHE A 349 3.37 13.94 -35.23
CA PHE A 349 3.28 12.50 -35.02
C PHE A 349 4.63 11.82 -35.30
N ILE A 350 4.92 10.80 -34.50
CA ILE A 350 6.12 9.97 -34.59
C ILE A 350 5.67 8.56 -34.91
N THR A 351 6.30 7.92 -35.90
CA THR A 351 6.13 6.49 -36.14
C THR A 351 7.29 5.76 -35.48
N SER A 352 6.99 4.87 -34.54
CA SER A 352 8.00 4.06 -33.87
C SER A 352 8.45 2.87 -34.73
N LYS A 353 9.52 2.19 -34.31
CA LYS A 353 10.02 0.97 -35.01
C LYS A 353 8.95 -0.12 -35.19
N ASN A 354 7.95 -0.16 -34.31
CA ASN A 354 6.86 -1.14 -34.35
C ASN A 354 5.62 -0.63 -35.11
N ASN A 355 5.75 0.44 -35.90
CA ASN A 355 4.66 1.10 -36.63
C ASN A 355 3.53 1.65 -35.73
N ILE A 356 3.83 1.91 -34.46
CA ILE A 356 2.89 2.59 -33.55
C ILE A 356 3.06 4.10 -33.72
N GLU A 357 1.95 4.83 -33.83
CA GLU A 357 1.97 6.28 -33.97
C GLU A 357 1.82 6.98 -32.61
N PHE A 358 2.76 7.87 -32.30
CA PHE A 358 2.79 8.66 -31.08
C PHE A 358 2.57 10.14 -31.38
N TYR A 359 1.63 10.77 -30.68
CA TYR A 359 1.42 12.22 -30.70
C TYR A 359 2.51 12.92 -29.87
N PHE A 360 2.98 14.10 -30.33
CA PHE A 360 3.88 14.97 -29.54
C PHE A 360 3.57 16.45 -29.75
N LYS A 361 3.93 17.29 -28.78
CA LYS A 361 3.95 18.76 -28.88
C LYS A 361 5.40 19.26 -28.94
N SER A 362 5.60 20.44 -29.51
CA SER A 362 6.93 21.07 -29.63
C SER A 362 7.62 21.27 -28.27
N ASN A 363 6.85 21.51 -27.20
CA ASN A 363 7.36 21.62 -25.84
C ASN A 363 7.70 20.27 -25.17
N ASN A 364 7.51 19.14 -25.84
CA ASN A 364 7.99 17.84 -25.37
C ASN A 364 9.47 17.60 -25.69
N PHE A 365 10.11 18.45 -26.50
CA PHE A 365 11.54 18.35 -26.76
C PHE A 365 12.37 18.74 -25.53
N ILE A 366 13.38 17.95 -25.19
CA ILE A 366 14.26 18.22 -24.04
C ILE A 366 15.03 19.53 -24.26
N ASN A 367 15.50 19.77 -25.48
CA ASN A 367 16.17 21.01 -25.88
C ASN A 367 15.27 21.83 -26.79
N LEU A 368 14.74 22.95 -26.28
CA LEU A 368 13.87 23.85 -27.06
C LEU A 368 14.58 24.48 -28.27
N LYS A 369 15.92 24.52 -28.27
CA LYS A 369 16.72 24.96 -29.43
C LYS A 369 16.54 24.05 -30.65
N ASP A 370 16.12 22.81 -30.44
CA ASP A 370 15.92 21.81 -31.49
C ASP A 370 14.56 22.00 -32.21
N THR A 371 13.70 22.90 -31.74
CA THR A 371 12.34 23.07 -32.30
C THR A 371 12.33 23.64 -33.72
N SER A 372 13.33 24.45 -34.08
CA SER A 372 13.55 24.94 -35.44
C SER A 372 13.97 23.82 -36.41
N GLU A 373 14.49 22.73 -35.86
CA GLU A 373 15.05 21.59 -36.58
C GLU A 373 14.06 20.43 -36.78
N ILE A 374 12.83 20.56 -36.29
CA ILE A 374 11.78 19.55 -36.39
C ILE A 374 11.26 19.51 -37.83
N ILE A 375 11.68 18.48 -38.56
CA ILE A 375 11.25 18.19 -39.93
C ILE A 375 10.83 16.73 -40.06
N ALA A 376 10.01 16.41 -41.06
CA ALA A 376 9.61 15.03 -41.34
C ALA A 376 10.84 14.14 -41.62
N HIS A 377 10.70 12.85 -41.31
CA HIS A 377 11.70 11.78 -41.46
C HIS A 377 12.95 11.88 -40.58
N LYS A 378 13.11 12.94 -39.77
CA LYS A 378 14.19 12.96 -38.77
C LYS A 378 14.02 11.83 -37.76
N LYS A 379 15.13 11.16 -37.47
CA LYS A 379 15.24 10.13 -36.43
C LYS A 379 15.28 10.79 -35.06
N ILE A 380 14.57 10.19 -34.11
CA ILE A 380 14.43 10.71 -32.76
C ILE A 380 14.44 9.58 -31.74
N THR A 381 14.73 9.93 -30.50
CA THR A 381 14.37 9.13 -29.32
C THR A 381 13.31 9.84 -28.50
N PHE A 382 12.47 9.08 -27.81
CA PHE A 382 11.42 9.62 -26.95
C PHE A 382 11.05 8.64 -25.83
N LEU A 383 10.41 9.17 -24.78
CA LEU A 383 9.75 8.37 -23.75
C LEU A 383 8.32 8.03 -24.22
N PRO A 384 7.99 6.74 -24.48
CA PRO A 384 6.64 6.34 -24.84
C PRO A 384 5.71 6.36 -23.62
N GLU A 385 4.61 7.09 -23.74
CA GLU A 385 3.53 7.21 -22.75
C GLU A 385 2.20 6.79 -23.36
N VAL A 386 1.29 6.26 -22.52
CA VAL A 386 -0.05 5.81 -22.94
C VAL A 386 -1.10 6.49 -22.08
N LYS A 387 -2.10 7.11 -22.73
CA LYS A 387 -3.22 7.80 -22.07
C LYS A 387 -4.54 7.17 -22.50
N LEU A 388 -5.52 7.13 -21.59
CA LEU A 388 -6.88 6.76 -21.97
C LEU A 388 -7.52 7.95 -22.69
N ASN A 389 -7.98 7.76 -23.92
CA ASN A 389 -8.80 8.75 -24.58
C ASN A 389 -10.27 8.47 -24.21
N PHE A 390 -10.80 9.25 -23.27
CA PHE A 390 -12.22 9.21 -22.93
C PHE A 390 -13.00 10.10 -23.90
N ASP A 391 -13.19 9.62 -25.14
CA ASP A 391 -14.24 10.14 -26.01
C ASP A 391 -15.54 9.41 -25.66
N PRO A 392 -16.57 10.05 -25.08
CA PRO A 392 -17.82 9.36 -24.74
C PRO A 392 -18.54 8.75 -25.94
N LYS A 393 -18.19 9.18 -27.17
CA LYS A 393 -18.81 8.74 -28.43
C LYS A 393 -18.03 7.66 -29.16
N LYS A 394 -16.78 7.39 -28.77
CA LYS A 394 -15.94 6.34 -29.34
C LYS A 394 -15.53 5.40 -28.20
N ASN A 395 -15.67 4.09 -28.39
CA ASN A 395 -15.16 3.12 -27.43
C ASN A 395 -13.75 3.51 -26.96
N GLN A 396 -13.44 3.33 -25.66
CA GLN A 396 -12.16 3.73 -25.05
C GLN A 396 -10.96 3.35 -25.94
N GLU A 397 -10.38 4.34 -26.63
CA GLU A 397 -9.18 4.15 -27.44
C GLU A 397 -7.97 4.63 -26.64
N PHE A 398 -6.92 3.80 -26.58
CA PHE A 398 -5.64 4.23 -26.03
C PHE A 398 -5.00 5.23 -26.99
N SER A 399 -4.54 6.36 -26.45
CA SER A 399 -3.77 7.35 -27.20
C SER A 399 -2.31 7.30 -26.77
N TYR A 400 -1.42 7.14 -27.74
CA TYR A 400 0.02 7.04 -27.54
C TYR A 400 0.65 8.42 -27.63
N PHE A 401 1.46 8.77 -26.64
CA PHE A 401 2.09 10.09 -26.49
C PHE A 401 3.60 9.96 -26.34
N ALA A 402 4.36 10.85 -26.98
CA ALA A 402 5.81 10.91 -26.84
C ALA A 402 6.20 12.09 -25.94
N GLU A 403 6.88 11.78 -24.84
CA GLU A 403 7.48 12.76 -23.94
C GLU A 403 9.00 12.78 -24.09
N TYR A 404 9.64 13.86 -23.64
CA TYR A 404 11.11 14.00 -23.63
C TYR A 404 11.76 13.62 -24.96
N VAL A 405 11.25 14.22 -26.04
CA VAL A 405 11.71 13.96 -27.40
C VAL A 405 13.11 14.55 -27.60
N GLU A 406 13.98 13.81 -28.27
CA GLU A 406 15.36 14.20 -28.56
C GLU A 406 15.71 13.82 -30.00
N LEU A 407 16.27 14.76 -30.76
CA LEU A 407 16.75 14.49 -32.11
C LEU A 407 18.00 13.58 -32.04
N ILE A 408 18.03 12.53 -32.86
CA ILE A 408 19.26 11.74 -33.03
C ILE A 408 20.16 12.51 -33.99
N ASN A 409 21.15 13.21 -33.43
CA ASN A 409 22.20 13.83 -34.23
C ASN A 409 23.06 12.75 -34.86
N THR A 410 22.72 12.34 -36.08
CA THR A 410 23.65 11.64 -36.96
C THR A 410 24.75 12.64 -37.31
N LYS A 411 25.86 12.60 -36.57
CA LYS A 411 27.12 13.11 -37.14
C LYS A 411 27.29 12.36 -38.46
N ALA A 412 27.36 13.09 -39.56
CA ALA A 412 27.72 12.52 -40.85
C ALA A 412 29.01 11.72 -40.63
N GLU A 413 28.98 10.42 -40.96
CA GLU A 413 30.20 9.66 -41.15
C GLU A 413 31.06 10.47 -42.14
N PRO A 414 32.33 10.76 -41.84
CA PRO A 414 33.20 11.31 -42.86
C PRO A 414 33.33 10.23 -43.93
N ASN A 415 32.79 10.49 -45.12
CA ASN A 415 33.05 9.68 -46.30
C ASN A 415 34.58 9.55 -46.43
N THR A 416 35.10 8.34 -46.18
CA THR A 416 36.42 7.92 -46.64
C THR A 416 36.30 7.35 -48.03
#